data_AF-A0A429DNX5-F1
#
_entry.id   AF-A0A429DNX5-F1
#
_cell.length_a   1.000
_cell.length_b   1.000
_cell.length_c   1.000
_cell.angle_alpha   90.00
_cell.angle_beta   90.00
_cell.angle_gamma   90.00
#
_symmetry.space_group_name_H-M   'P 1'
#
loop_
_entity.id
_entity.type
_entity.pdbx_description
1 polymer ?
#
loop_
_entity_poly.entity_id
_entity_poly.type
_entity_poly.pdbx_seq_one_letter_code
_entity_poly.pdbx_strand_id
1 'polypeptide(L)'
;MERWPKLLHGPVELSGCVVQGQADQDLVVLAATLTAGKRTVGVEVVVNGREVDVIELHPVPEDALAVLRNGFEVVEAPLTPEEFRSQVEAALNVKADSVAWIRERIPDLLKVGRDPRPDLPERVAQLRRWLGLPGYEPLPRTPSADALPLVLPPPAPVTGLRLAVALCEPDDAIWRRLEVRSDVTLAGLHRILAAAFDRDEREYHRFETAYGGFSVDAQSCEGDRFDDEVTLGQVVTSPGHRLVYEAESWRHWIRIERLVAVPEAPGCLGGERAAPPAECEDERSYEMLLDALRDPYDDDNEELIEELGAGFDPEWFDREVVNERLARLS
;
A
#
# COMPACT_ATOMS: atom_id res chain seq x y z
N MET A 1 17.72 -22.49 16.37
CA MET A 1 18.30 -21.44 17.23
C MET A 1 19.78 -21.28 16.86
N GLU A 2 20.05 -20.94 15.60
CA GLU A 2 21.39 -20.48 15.20
C GLU A 2 21.46 -18.99 15.49
N ARG A 3 22.44 -18.65 16.33
CA ARG A 3 22.61 -17.34 16.94
C ARG A 3 23.00 -16.31 15.88
N TRP A 4 22.07 -15.43 15.52
CA TRP A 4 22.27 -14.25 14.66
C TRP A 4 23.36 -13.23 15.08
N PRO A 5 23.86 -13.09 16.31
CA PRO A 5 24.71 -11.94 16.63
C PRO A 5 26.21 -12.30 16.58
N LYS A 6 26.93 -11.88 15.52
CA LYS A 6 28.37 -11.45 15.51
C LYS A 6 29.06 -11.35 14.13
N LEU A 7 28.37 -11.37 13.00
CA LEU A 7 29.08 -11.55 11.72
C LEU A 7 29.68 -10.27 11.13
N LEU A 8 28.99 -9.13 11.16
CA LEU A 8 29.50 -7.90 10.53
C LEU A 8 29.85 -6.84 11.59
N HIS A 9 31.11 -6.40 11.56
CA HIS A 9 31.66 -5.35 12.41
C HIS A 9 32.24 -4.24 11.53
N GLY A 10 31.78 -3.00 11.72
CA GLY A 10 32.20 -1.84 10.92
C GLY A 10 31.11 -1.33 9.97
N PRO A 11 31.39 -0.29 9.16
CA PRO A 11 30.47 0.18 8.13
C PRO A 11 30.20 -0.95 7.14
N VAL A 12 28.93 -1.14 6.79
CA VAL A 12 28.50 -2.18 5.85
C VAL A 12 28.27 -1.56 4.48
N GLU A 13 28.94 -2.12 3.48
CA GLU A 13 28.74 -1.77 2.08
C GLU A 13 27.72 -2.75 1.46
N LEU A 14 26.84 -2.19 0.64
CA LEU A 14 25.80 -2.92 -0.08
C LEU A 14 26.21 -3.08 -1.54
N SER A 15 26.03 -4.29 -2.07
CA SER A 15 26.26 -4.61 -3.47
C SER A 15 25.31 -5.72 -3.92
N GLY A 16 25.12 -5.88 -5.23
CA GLY A 16 24.23 -6.93 -5.77
C GLY A 16 22.80 -6.84 -5.23
N CYS A 17 22.29 -5.63 -5.02
CA CYS A 17 20.95 -5.40 -4.53
C CYS A 17 19.94 -5.70 -5.64
N VAL A 18 18.97 -6.53 -5.34
CA VAL A 18 17.88 -6.89 -6.25
C VAL A 18 16.55 -6.88 -5.51
N VAL A 19 15.51 -6.57 -6.26
CA VAL A 19 14.14 -6.90 -5.89
C VAL A 19 13.66 -7.97 -6.83
N GLN A 20 13.02 -8.98 -6.26
CA GLN A 20 12.44 -10.07 -6.99
C GLN A 20 10.98 -10.17 -6.54
N GLY A 21 10.07 -10.18 -7.50
CA GLY A 21 8.64 -10.23 -7.25
C GLY A 21 7.96 -11.22 -8.18
N GLN A 22 6.89 -11.84 -7.66
CA GLN A 22 5.98 -12.62 -8.48
C GLN A 22 4.79 -11.71 -8.85
N ALA A 23 4.40 -11.67 -10.12
CA ALA A 23 3.30 -10.78 -10.55
C ALA A 23 1.95 -11.17 -9.92
N ASP A 24 1.76 -12.47 -9.66
CA ASP A 24 0.49 -13.05 -9.22
C ASP A 24 0.45 -13.35 -7.71
N GLN A 25 1.52 -13.03 -6.96
CA GLN A 25 1.54 -13.18 -5.51
C GLN A 25 2.04 -11.88 -4.89
N ASP A 26 1.45 -11.51 -3.76
CA ASP A 26 1.86 -10.39 -2.90
C ASP A 26 3.23 -10.61 -2.22
N LEU A 27 4.10 -11.41 -2.84
CA LEU A 27 5.41 -11.82 -2.35
C LEU A 27 6.50 -11.01 -3.03
N VAL A 28 7.24 -10.25 -2.23
CA VAL A 28 8.42 -9.48 -2.66
C VAL A 28 9.61 -9.93 -1.83
N VAL A 29 10.70 -10.28 -2.50
CA VAL A 29 11.97 -10.58 -1.85
C VAL A 29 12.98 -9.50 -2.21
N LEU A 30 13.54 -8.89 -1.16
CA LEU A 30 14.65 -7.96 -1.26
C LEU A 30 15.91 -8.72 -0.87
N ALA A 31 16.83 -8.89 -1.81
CA ALA A 31 18.10 -9.55 -1.56
C ALA A 31 19.28 -8.62 -1.85
N ALA A 32 20.31 -8.69 -1.01
CA ALA A 32 21.53 -7.92 -1.20
C ALA A 32 22.74 -8.63 -0.61
N THR A 33 23.92 -8.22 -1.06
CA THR A 33 25.19 -8.62 -0.46
C THR A 33 25.68 -7.54 0.50
N LEU A 34 25.86 -7.91 1.77
CA LEU A 34 26.42 -7.06 2.83
C LEU A 34 27.90 -7.38 3.02
N THR A 35 28.77 -6.38 2.88
CA THR A 35 30.22 -6.53 3.10
C THR A 35 30.68 -5.65 4.25
N ALA A 36 31.38 -6.22 5.23
CA ALA A 36 32.04 -5.48 6.30
C ALA A 36 33.47 -6.01 6.51
N GLY A 37 34.46 -5.19 6.18
CA GLY A 37 35.87 -5.57 6.25
C GLY A 37 36.19 -6.73 5.31
N LYS A 38 36.49 -7.92 5.85
CA LYS A 38 36.80 -9.15 5.08
C LYS A 38 35.65 -10.16 5.02
N ARG A 39 34.48 -9.80 5.56
CA ARG A 39 33.34 -10.69 5.64
C ARG A 39 32.25 -10.20 4.71
N THR A 40 31.66 -11.15 4.01
CA THR A 40 30.58 -10.93 3.05
C THR A 40 29.50 -11.94 3.35
N VAL A 41 28.25 -11.49 3.41
CA VAL A 41 27.06 -12.32 3.64
C VAL A 41 25.93 -11.85 2.72
N GLY A 42 25.05 -12.75 2.33
CA GLY A 42 23.78 -12.39 1.70
C GLY A 42 22.77 -12.02 2.76
N VAL A 43 21.93 -11.03 2.49
CA VAL A 43 20.72 -10.76 3.26
C VAL A 43 19.52 -10.93 2.36
N GLU A 44 18.49 -11.52 2.94
CA GLU A 44 17.20 -11.74 2.32
C GLU A 44 16.12 -11.18 3.23
N VAL A 45 15.22 -10.38 2.67
CA VAL A 45 14.02 -9.87 3.35
C VAL A 45 12.81 -10.25 2.51
N VAL A 46 11.99 -11.14 3.04
CA VAL A 46 10.75 -11.60 2.41
C VAL A 46 9.59 -10.80 2.97
N VAL A 47 8.88 -10.12 2.07
CA VAL A 47 7.69 -9.34 2.33
C VAL A 47 6.51 -10.06 1.70
N ASN A 48 5.51 -10.38 2.50
CA ASN A 48 4.27 -11.02 2.06
C ASN A 48 3.10 -10.08 2.38
N GLY A 49 2.45 -9.56 1.35
CA GLY A 49 1.40 -8.54 1.45
C GLY A 49 1.89 -7.24 2.09
N ARG A 50 1.61 -7.10 3.40
CA ARG A 50 1.98 -5.93 4.23
C ARG A 50 2.95 -6.28 5.34
N GLU A 51 3.41 -7.52 5.45
CA GLU A 51 4.27 -7.95 6.55
C GLU A 51 5.62 -8.46 6.09
N VAL A 52 6.65 -8.11 6.86
CA VAL A 52 7.93 -8.82 6.78
C VAL A 52 7.76 -10.16 7.48
N ASP A 53 7.84 -11.24 6.70
CA ASP A 53 7.71 -12.61 7.17
C ASP A 53 9.07 -13.20 7.53
N VAL A 54 10.09 -12.89 6.73
CA VAL A 54 11.43 -13.48 6.89
C VAL A 54 12.51 -12.42 6.73
N ILE A 55 13.49 -12.43 7.63
CA ILE A 55 14.79 -11.77 7.46
C ILE A 55 15.84 -12.85 7.68
N GLU A 56 16.57 -13.24 6.64
CA GLU A 56 17.61 -14.27 6.71
C GLU A 56 18.97 -13.78 6.22
N LEU A 57 20.03 -14.34 6.82
CA LEU A 57 21.40 -14.11 6.41
C LEU A 57 21.97 -15.41 5.89
N HIS A 58 22.57 -15.32 4.73
CA HIS A 58 23.15 -16.45 4.04
C HIS A 58 24.69 -16.32 4.07
N PRO A 59 25.43 -17.34 4.55
CA PRO A 59 26.89 -17.32 4.56
C PRO A 59 27.49 -17.15 3.16
N VAL A 60 26.79 -17.65 2.14
CA VAL A 60 27.10 -17.46 0.74
C VAL A 60 26.10 -16.44 0.18
N PRO A 61 26.55 -15.29 -0.35
CA PRO A 61 25.63 -14.27 -0.86
C PRO A 61 24.70 -14.73 -1.98
N GLU A 62 25.16 -15.68 -2.79
CA GLU A 62 24.37 -16.29 -3.87
C GLU A 62 23.15 -17.05 -3.34
N ASP A 63 23.21 -17.61 -2.12
CA ASP A 63 22.08 -18.34 -1.55
C ASP A 63 20.93 -17.37 -1.20
N ALA A 64 21.23 -16.15 -0.76
CA ALA A 64 20.23 -15.09 -0.57
C ALA A 64 19.55 -14.66 -1.87
N LEU A 65 20.27 -14.79 -2.99
CA LEU A 65 19.79 -14.49 -4.34
C LEU A 65 19.06 -15.68 -4.98
N ALA A 66 19.22 -16.89 -4.41
CA ALA A 66 18.69 -18.15 -4.94
C ALA A 66 17.33 -18.55 -4.36
N VAL A 67 16.85 -17.92 -3.28
CA VAL A 67 15.61 -18.33 -2.59
C VAL A 67 14.37 -18.23 -3.48
N LEU A 68 14.38 -17.39 -4.51
CA LEU A 68 13.32 -17.32 -5.53
C LEU A 68 13.52 -18.24 -6.75
N ARG A 69 14.10 -19.43 -6.57
CA ARG A 69 14.12 -20.47 -7.61
C ARG A 69 13.55 -21.80 -7.14
N ASN A 70 12.22 -21.87 -7.14
CA ASN A 70 11.41 -23.10 -7.00
C ASN A 70 10.47 -23.30 -8.22
N GLY A 71 10.93 -22.98 -9.44
CA GLY A 71 10.23 -23.35 -10.68
C GLY A 71 9.18 -22.38 -11.23
N PHE A 72 9.16 -21.12 -10.78
CA PHE A 72 8.25 -20.07 -11.26
C PHE A 72 8.99 -18.94 -11.98
N GLU A 73 8.30 -18.23 -12.89
CA GLU A 73 8.81 -16.99 -13.49
C GLU A 73 8.77 -15.85 -12.47
N VAL A 74 9.93 -15.28 -12.16
CA VAL A 74 10.09 -14.18 -11.22
C VAL A 74 10.68 -13.00 -11.97
N VAL A 75 10.10 -11.82 -11.78
CA VAL A 75 10.65 -10.58 -12.34
C VAL A 75 11.71 -10.07 -11.37
N GLU A 76 12.96 -10.14 -11.80
CA GLU A 76 14.10 -9.56 -11.08
C GLU A 76 14.43 -8.19 -11.64
N ALA A 77 14.53 -7.20 -10.75
CA ALA A 77 15.02 -5.87 -11.10
C ALA A 77 16.21 -5.49 -10.20
N PRO A 78 17.31 -4.98 -10.78
CA PRO A 78 18.41 -4.47 -9.99
C PRO A 78 17.98 -3.21 -9.23
N LEU A 79 18.46 -3.09 -7.99
CA LEU A 79 18.28 -1.90 -7.17
C LEU A 79 19.63 -1.22 -6.92
N THR A 80 19.60 0.10 -6.79
CA THR A 80 20.71 0.81 -6.17
C THR A 80 20.75 0.53 -4.66
N PRO A 81 21.92 0.69 -4.01
CA PRO A 81 22.02 0.58 -2.55
C PRO A 81 21.09 1.51 -1.77
N GLU A 82 20.71 2.65 -2.33
CA GLU A 82 19.80 3.61 -1.70
C GLU A 82 18.35 3.15 -1.81
N GLU A 83 17.93 2.70 -3.00
CA GLU A 83 16.59 2.12 -3.21
C GLU A 83 16.38 0.87 -2.37
N PHE A 84 17.38 0.00 -2.26
CA PHE A 84 17.32 -1.17 -1.39
C PHE A 84 17.11 -0.78 0.08
N ARG A 85 17.87 0.21 0.59
CA ARG A 85 17.70 0.72 1.97
C ARG A 85 16.29 1.27 2.19
N SER A 86 15.81 2.08 1.26
CA SER A 86 14.47 2.70 1.33
C SER A 86 13.36 1.65 1.35
N GLN A 87 13.44 0.62 0.49
CA GLN A 87 12.43 -0.44 0.43
C GLN A 87 12.46 -1.34 1.68
N VAL A 88 13.64 -1.68 2.18
CA VAL A 88 13.78 -2.42 3.44
C VAL A 88 13.24 -1.59 4.62
N GLU A 89 13.56 -0.30 4.69
CA GLU A 89 13.03 0.59 5.73
C GLU A 89 11.50 0.65 5.74
N ALA A 90 10.90 0.84 4.55
CA ALA A 90 9.44 0.84 4.40
C ALA A 90 8.83 -0.47 4.90
N ALA A 91 9.38 -1.62 4.49
CA ALA A 91 8.89 -2.93 4.93
C ALA A 91 9.00 -3.12 6.46
N LEU A 92 10.12 -2.71 7.06
CA LEU A 92 10.34 -2.81 8.50
C LEU A 92 9.46 -1.84 9.31
N ASN A 93 9.09 -0.68 8.76
CA ASN A 93 8.16 0.25 9.40
C ASN A 93 6.74 -0.33 9.42
N VAL A 94 6.26 -0.87 8.29
CA VAL A 94 4.92 -1.48 8.23
C VAL A 94 4.79 -2.67 9.20
N LYS A 95 5.81 -3.52 9.32
CA LYS A 95 5.81 -4.62 10.30
C LYS A 95 5.76 -4.10 11.75
N ALA A 96 6.53 -3.05 12.05
CA ALA A 96 6.58 -2.48 13.39
C ALA A 96 5.24 -1.80 13.79
N ASP A 97 4.57 -1.17 12.82
CA ASP A 97 3.22 -0.62 12.99
C ASP A 97 2.16 -1.70 13.20
N SER A 98 2.21 -2.81 12.43
CA SER A 98 1.31 -3.97 12.60
C SER A 98 1.45 -4.58 14.00
N VAL A 99 2.69 -4.84 14.44
CA VAL A 99 2.97 -5.41 15.77
C VAL A 99 2.53 -4.48 16.90
N ALA A 100 2.69 -3.16 16.73
CA ALA A 100 2.22 -2.17 17.70
C ALA A 100 0.69 -2.18 17.81
N TRP A 101 -0.01 -2.22 16.66
CA TRP A 101 -1.47 -2.28 16.60
C TRP A 101 -2.04 -3.55 17.25
N ILE A 102 -1.49 -4.73 16.96
CA ILE A 102 -1.94 -6.01 17.56
C ILE A 102 -1.80 -5.97 19.09
N ARG A 103 -0.67 -5.45 19.58
CA ARG A 103 -0.39 -5.35 21.03
C ARG A 103 -1.36 -4.43 21.76
N GLU A 104 -1.84 -3.39 21.10
CA GLU A 104 -2.77 -2.40 21.67
C GLU A 104 -4.23 -2.87 21.62
N ARG A 105 -4.67 -3.44 20.49
CA ARG A 105 -6.09 -3.67 20.20
C ARG A 105 -6.58 -5.07 20.60
N ILE A 106 -5.71 -6.09 20.55
CA ILE A 106 -6.07 -7.48 20.82
C ILE A 106 -4.95 -8.19 21.61
N PRO A 107 -4.69 -7.80 22.87
CA PRO A 107 -3.56 -8.30 23.65
C PRO A 107 -3.60 -9.83 23.90
N ASP A 108 -4.78 -10.45 23.78
CA ASP A 108 -4.95 -11.90 23.91
C ASP A 108 -4.62 -12.69 22.64
N LEU A 109 -4.59 -12.05 21.46
CA LEU A 109 -4.20 -12.71 20.20
C LEU A 109 -2.72 -13.15 20.25
N LEU A 110 -1.87 -12.31 20.85
CA LEU A 110 -0.45 -12.59 21.11
C LEU A 110 -0.24 -13.71 22.15
N LYS A 111 -1.26 -14.09 22.92
CA LYS A 111 -1.18 -15.19 23.89
C LYS A 111 -1.55 -16.55 23.28
N VAL A 112 -2.30 -16.56 22.19
CA VAL A 112 -2.79 -17.78 21.53
C VAL A 112 -1.97 -18.13 20.29
N GLY A 113 -1.45 -17.14 19.58
CA GLY A 113 -0.50 -17.36 18.49
C GLY A 113 0.92 -17.53 19.03
N ARG A 114 1.51 -18.72 18.87
CA ARG A 114 2.98 -18.82 18.84
C ARG A 114 3.44 -17.93 17.69
N ASP A 115 4.11 -16.81 18.00
CA ASP A 115 4.93 -16.11 17.01
C ASP A 115 5.82 -17.18 16.35
N PRO A 116 5.65 -17.46 15.05
CA PRO A 116 6.37 -18.55 14.40
C PRO A 116 7.90 -18.31 14.42
N ARG A 117 8.38 -17.08 14.70
CA ARG A 117 9.81 -16.72 14.74
C ARG A 117 10.11 -15.67 15.83
N PRO A 118 10.33 -16.08 17.10
CA PRO A 118 10.53 -15.15 18.23
C PRO A 118 11.80 -14.29 18.15
N ASP A 119 12.70 -14.56 17.20
CA ASP A 119 13.95 -13.82 17.00
C ASP A 119 13.85 -12.70 15.95
N LEU A 120 12.73 -12.59 15.22
CA LEU A 120 12.54 -11.58 14.17
C LEU A 120 12.75 -10.13 14.66
N PRO A 121 12.26 -9.70 15.84
CA PRO A 121 12.52 -8.33 16.34
C PRO A 121 14.02 -8.01 16.52
N GLU A 122 14.82 -8.97 16.96
CA GLU A 122 16.28 -8.80 17.08
C GLU A 122 16.93 -8.66 15.71
N ARG A 123 16.47 -9.44 14.72
CA ARG A 123 16.93 -9.38 13.33
C ARG A 123 16.61 -8.03 12.70
N VAL A 124 15.41 -7.49 12.91
CA VAL A 124 14.99 -6.15 12.46
C VAL A 124 15.93 -5.07 13.00
N ALA A 125 16.18 -5.07 14.31
CA ALA A 125 17.05 -4.09 14.95
C ALA A 125 18.50 -4.16 14.42
N GLN A 126 19.00 -5.38 14.20
CA GLN A 126 20.34 -5.59 13.68
C GLN A 126 20.47 -5.18 12.20
N LEU A 127 19.45 -5.45 11.38
CA LEU A 127 19.42 -5.07 9.96
C LEU A 127 19.38 -3.55 9.80
N ARG A 128 18.53 -2.85 10.57
CA ARG A 128 18.50 -1.37 10.59
C ARG A 128 19.87 -0.78 10.87
N ARG A 129 20.58 -1.33 11.86
CA ARG A 129 21.92 -0.89 12.22
C ARG A 129 22.94 -1.06 11.09
N TRP A 130 22.91 -2.17 10.36
CA TRP A 130 23.84 -2.40 9.25
C TRP A 130 23.55 -1.52 8.05
N LEU A 131 22.28 -1.31 7.75
CA LEU A 131 21.85 -0.48 6.63
C LEU A 131 21.98 1.02 6.92
N GLY A 132 22.24 1.41 8.17
CA GLY A 132 22.29 2.81 8.59
C GLY A 132 20.90 3.45 8.63
N LEU A 133 19.85 2.65 8.77
CA LEU A 133 18.46 3.12 8.86
C LEU A 133 18.22 3.76 10.22
N PRO A 134 17.36 4.80 10.29
CA PRO A 134 16.95 5.35 11.57
C PRO A 134 16.29 4.27 12.44
N GLY A 135 16.40 4.46 13.76
CA GLY A 135 15.64 3.64 14.70
C GLY A 135 14.16 3.77 14.40
N TYR A 136 13.41 2.68 14.51
CA TYR A 136 11.95 2.78 14.49
C TYR A 136 11.52 3.59 15.71
N GLU A 137 11.06 4.82 15.47
CA GLU A 137 10.34 5.63 16.44
C GLU A 137 8.86 5.33 16.19
N PRO A 138 8.17 4.63 17.11
CA PRO A 138 6.75 4.38 16.95
C PRO A 138 6.05 5.73 16.78
N LEU A 139 5.34 5.92 15.68
CA LEU A 139 4.45 7.07 15.57
C LEU A 139 3.45 6.93 16.74
N PRO A 140 3.29 7.95 17.61
CA PRO A 140 2.41 7.83 18.74
C PRO A 140 0.97 7.64 18.23
N ARG A 141 0.44 6.42 18.37
CA ARG A 141 -0.99 6.17 18.31
C ARG A 141 -1.53 6.34 19.74
N THR A 142 -1.49 7.56 20.25
CA THR A 142 -2.04 7.81 21.59
C THR A 142 -3.55 7.98 21.49
N PRO A 143 -4.38 7.22 22.24
CA PRO A 143 -5.75 7.60 22.53
C PRO A 143 -5.74 8.69 23.61
N SER A 144 -5.13 9.84 23.30
CA SER A 144 -5.06 10.98 24.19
C SER A 144 -5.91 12.09 23.61
N ALA A 145 -6.81 12.60 24.44
CA ALA A 145 -7.74 13.70 24.16
C ALA A 145 -7.06 15.04 23.81
N ASP A 146 -5.74 15.07 23.60
CA ASP A 146 -5.02 16.22 23.07
C ASP A 146 -4.30 15.80 21.78
N ALA A 147 -4.82 16.27 20.66
CA ALA A 147 -4.24 16.07 19.33
C ALA A 147 -2.75 16.46 19.33
N LEU A 148 -1.88 15.56 18.87
CA LEU A 148 -0.51 15.96 18.54
C LEU A 148 -0.58 17.13 17.55
N PRO A 149 0.07 18.27 17.83
CA PRO A 149 0.21 19.35 16.87
C PRO A 149 1.29 18.95 15.87
N LEU A 150 1.01 17.96 15.03
CA LEU A 150 1.79 17.70 13.83
C LEU A 150 1.35 18.73 12.80
N VAL A 151 1.94 19.92 12.87
CA VAL A 151 2.03 20.78 11.70
C VAL A 151 2.84 19.96 10.69
N LEU A 152 2.14 19.36 9.71
CA LEU A 152 2.78 18.63 8.62
C LEU A 152 3.86 19.55 8.03
N PRO A 153 5.06 19.02 7.69
CA PRO A 153 6.16 19.85 7.21
C PRO A 153 5.67 20.78 6.09
N PRO A 154 6.19 22.02 6.02
CA PRO A 154 5.75 22.99 5.04
C PRO A 154 5.76 22.35 3.65
N PRO A 155 4.74 22.61 2.81
CA PRO A 155 4.57 21.87 1.56
C PRO A 155 5.87 21.93 0.77
N ALA A 156 6.42 20.74 0.48
CA ALA A 156 7.53 20.60 -0.46
C ALA A 156 7.16 21.32 -1.78
N PRO A 157 8.14 21.72 -2.61
CA PRO A 157 7.82 22.23 -3.94
C PRO A 157 6.83 21.28 -4.63
N VAL A 158 5.76 21.84 -5.19
CA VAL A 158 4.69 21.05 -5.79
C VAL A 158 5.29 20.13 -6.84
N THR A 159 4.98 18.85 -6.74
CA THR A 159 5.42 17.79 -7.65
C THR A 159 4.21 17.04 -8.19
N GLY A 160 4.38 16.30 -9.29
CA GLY A 160 3.41 15.32 -9.73
C GLY A 160 3.61 14.00 -8.99
N LEU A 161 2.51 13.30 -8.70
CA LEU A 161 2.49 11.98 -8.10
C LEU A 161 1.75 11.02 -9.02
N ARG A 162 2.38 9.89 -9.32
CA ARG A 162 1.70 8.76 -9.97
C ARG A 162 1.19 7.79 -8.92
N LEU A 163 -0.11 7.56 -8.93
CA LEU A 163 -0.83 6.69 -8.00
C LEU A 163 -1.27 5.42 -8.73
N ALA A 164 -1.10 4.27 -8.08
CA ALA A 164 -1.85 3.06 -8.41
C ALA A 164 -2.94 2.91 -7.36
N VAL A 165 -4.19 2.85 -7.79
CA VAL A 165 -5.36 2.71 -6.92
C VAL A 165 -6.08 1.43 -7.30
N ALA A 166 -6.34 0.56 -6.33
CA ALA A 166 -7.05 -0.69 -6.54
C ALA A 166 -8.13 -0.85 -5.48
N LEU A 167 -9.29 -1.39 -5.87
CA LEU A 167 -10.30 -1.84 -4.93
C LEU A 167 -9.75 -3.06 -4.17
N CYS A 168 -10.02 -3.17 -2.86
CA CYS A 168 -9.48 -4.24 -2.02
C CYS A 168 -10.10 -5.62 -2.30
N GLU A 169 -11.32 -5.61 -2.81
CA GLU A 169 -12.29 -6.70 -2.86
C GLU A 169 -13.28 -6.35 -3.99
N PRO A 170 -13.85 -7.30 -4.76
CA PRO A 170 -13.65 -8.75 -4.72
C PRO A 170 -12.38 -9.20 -5.49
N ASP A 171 -12.11 -10.52 -5.51
CA ASP A 171 -10.90 -11.24 -6.03
C ASP A 171 -10.32 -10.80 -7.40
N ASP A 172 -11.07 -10.00 -8.16
CA ASP A 172 -10.69 -9.47 -9.45
C ASP A 172 -10.24 -7.99 -9.33
N ALA A 173 -9.00 -7.69 -9.74
CA ALA A 173 -8.39 -6.37 -9.57
C ALA A 173 -9.09 -5.27 -10.39
N ILE A 174 -10.04 -4.55 -9.80
CA ILE A 174 -10.56 -3.27 -10.31
C ILE A 174 -9.55 -2.17 -9.94
N TRP A 175 -8.86 -1.60 -10.92
CA TRP A 175 -7.78 -0.64 -10.64
C TRP A 175 -7.70 0.52 -11.62
N ARG A 176 -7.11 1.63 -11.15
CA ARG A 176 -6.83 2.85 -11.91
C ARG A 176 -5.42 3.33 -11.62
N ARG A 177 -4.71 3.80 -12.64
CA ARG A 177 -3.42 4.49 -12.51
C ARG A 177 -3.62 5.97 -12.81
N LEU A 178 -3.41 6.82 -11.82
CA LEU A 178 -3.70 8.24 -11.88
C LEU A 178 -2.42 9.07 -11.75
N GLU A 179 -2.39 10.25 -12.36
CA GLU A 179 -1.42 11.30 -12.08
C GLU A 179 -2.14 12.50 -11.47
N VAL A 180 -1.65 12.94 -10.31
CA VAL A 180 -2.22 14.06 -9.56
C VAL A 180 -1.11 14.98 -9.08
N ARG A 181 -1.47 16.19 -8.66
CA ARG A 181 -0.52 17.11 -8.03
C ARG A 181 -0.38 16.79 -6.55
N SER A 182 0.80 17.02 -5.98
CA SER A 182 1.06 16.81 -4.56
C SER A 182 0.35 17.82 -3.65
N ASP A 183 -0.07 18.97 -4.18
CA ASP A 183 -0.79 20.03 -3.44
C ASP A 183 -2.31 19.86 -3.45
N VAL A 184 -2.83 18.78 -4.05
CA VAL A 184 -4.25 18.42 -3.91
C VAL A 184 -4.56 18.10 -2.44
N THR A 185 -5.66 18.62 -1.91
CA THR A 185 -6.16 18.22 -0.58
C THR A 185 -6.62 16.77 -0.59
N LEU A 186 -6.71 16.12 0.57
CA LEU A 186 -7.31 14.78 0.64
C LEU A 186 -8.79 14.81 0.24
N ALA A 187 -9.51 15.89 0.56
CA ALA A 187 -10.86 16.13 0.02
C ALA A 187 -10.86 16.24 -1.52
N GLY A 188 -9.88 16.92 -2.12
CA GLY A 188 -9.72 17.00 -3.56
C GLY A 188 -9.35 15.66 -4.20
N LEU A 189 -8.53 14.86 -3.50
CA LEU A 189 -8.21 13.49 -3.91
C LEU A 189 -9.45 12.59 -3.88
N HIS A 190 -10.31 12.72 -2.88
CA HIS A 190 -11.60 12.00 -2.84
C HIS A 190 -12.43 12.26 -4.11
N ARG A 191 -12.59 13.52 -4.54
CA ARG A 191 -13.32 13.84 -5.78
C ARG A 191 -12.68 13.21 -7.02
N ILE A 192 -11.36 13.20 -7.10
CA ILE A 192 -10.61 12.55 -8.18
C ILE A 192 -10.88 11.03 -8.19
N LEU A 193 -10.87 10.39 -7.02
CA LEU A 193 -11.12 8.96 -6.88
C LEU A 193 -12.58 8.62 -7.20
N ALA A 194 -13.54 9.41 -6.70
CA ALA A 194 -14.95 9.25 -7.00
C ALA A 194 -15.19 9.33 -8.53
N ALA A 195 -14.63 10.34 -9.21
CA ALA A 195 -14.71 10.44 -10.67
C ALA A 195 -14.03 9.27 -11.42
N ALA A 196 -12.91 8.76 -10.91
CA ALA A 196 -12.17 7.66 -11.51
C ALA A 196 -12.86 6.29 -11.39
N PHE A 197 -13.67 6.13 -10.34
CA PHE A 197 -14.42 4.91 -10.03
C PHE A 197 -15.94 5.08 -10.19
N ASP A 198 -16.40 6.16 -10.84
CA ASP A 198 -17.83 6.44 -11.09
C ASP A 198 -18.73 6.48 -9.85
N ARG A 199 -18.20 6.99 -8.74
CA ARG A 199 -18.93 7.13 -7.47
C ARG A 199 -19.40 8.55 -7.23
N ASP A 200 -20.42 8.71 -6.38
CA ASP A 200 -20.85 10.03 -5.91
C ASP A 200 -19.78 10.61 -4.95
N GLU A 201 -19.44 11.88 -5.16
CA GLU A 201 -18.47 12.64 -4.36
C GLU A 201 -19.08 13.26 -3.09
N ARG A 202 -20.37 13.06 -2.83
CA ARG A 202 -21.07 13.59 -1.65
C ARG A 202 -21.09 12.61 -0.47
N GLU A 203 -20.75 11.37 -0.74
CA GLU A 203 -20.85 10.30 0.22
C GLU A 203 -19.69 10.31 1.21
N TYR A 204 -19.89 9.66 2.35
CA TYR A 204 -18.88 9.62 3.40
C TYR A 204 -17.60 8.97 2.89
N HIS A 205 -16.46 9.58 3.22
CA HIS A 205 -15.15 9.01 2.92
C HIS A 205 -14.12 9.27 4.02
N ARG A 206 -13.08 8.44 4.01
CA ARG A 206 -11.99 8.46 4.98
C ARG A 206 -10.68 8.01 4.34
N PHE A 207 -9.61 8.70 4.67
CA PHE A 207 -8.24 8.29 4.37
C PHE A 207 -7.53 7.81 5.62
N GLU A 208 -6.91 6.64 5.57
CA GLU A 208 -5.98 6.19 6.59
C GLU A 208 -4.55 6.27 6.08
N THR A 209 -3.72 7.00 6.83
CA THR A 209 -2.33 7.30 6.48
C THR A 209 -1.40 6.96 7.65
N ALA A 210 -0.09 7.02 7.44
CA ALA A 210 0.89 6.93 8.53
C ALA A 210 0.69 8.03 9.60
N TYR A 211 0.08 9.16 9.25
CA TYR A 211 -0.12 10.33 10.12
C TYR A 211 -1.49 10.37 10.81
N GLY A 212 -2.27 9.29 10.69
CA GLY A 212 -3.63 9.17 11.23
C GLY A 212 -4.71 9.16 10.15
N GLY A 213 -5.96 9.18 10.61
CA GLY A 213 -7.15 9.23 9.78
C GLY A 213 -7.57 10.65 9.41
N PHE A 214 -8.14 10.81 8.23
CA PHE A 214 -8.67 12.07 7.71
C PHE A 214 -10.04 11.84 7.07
N SER A 215 -11.03 12.66 7.38
CA SER A 215 -12.39 12.54 6.86
C SER A 215 -13.08 13.89 6.78
N VAL A 216 -14.25 13.92 6.12
CA VAL A 216 -15.10 15.11 6.02
C VAL A 216 -15.68 15.56 7.37
N ASP A 217 -15.82 14.62 8.33
CA ASP A 217 -16.31 14.88 9.68
C ASP A 217 -15.37 14.27 10.72
N ALA A 218 -14.51 15.12 11.29
CA ALA A 218 -13.58 14.78 12.37
C ALA A 218 -14.26 14.18 13.63
N GLN A 219 -15.58 14.33 13.79
CA GLN A 219 -16.33 13.81 14.94
C GLN A 219 -16.92 12.41 14.70
N SER A 220 -17.09 12.00 13.45
CA SER A 220 -17.70 10.72 13.09
C SER A 220 -16.80 9.51 13.44
N CYS A 221 -15.49 9.70 13.45
CA CYS A 221 -14.50 8.74 13.93
C CYS A 221 -13.59 9.45 14.96
N GLU A 222 -13.63 9.03 16.23
CA GLU A 222 -12.86 9.67 17.31
C GLU A 222 -11.37 9.81 16.93
N GLY A 223 -10.93 11.06 16.73
CA GLY A 223 -9.52 11.41 16.49
C GLY A 223 -9.13 11.63 15.03
N ASP A 224 -10.06 11.51 14.07
CA ASP A 224 -9.80 11.89 12.68
C ASP A 224 -9.69 13.42 12.54
N ARG A 225 -8.91 13.87 11.55
CA ARG A 225 -8.77 15.29 11.21
C ARG A 225 -9.53 15.61 9.93
N PHE A 226 -9.77 16.90 9.67
CA PHE A 226 -10.35 17.34 8.41
C PHE A 226 -9.40 17.09 7.24
N ASP A 227 -9.95 16.57 6.16
CA ASP A 227 -9.24 16.17 4.95
C ASP A 227 -9.07 17.31 3.93
N ASP A 228 -9.80 18.41 4.09
CA ASP A 228 -9.68 19.64 3.30
C ASP A 228 -8.54 20.55 3.78
N GLU A 229 -8.04 20.36 5.00
CA GLU A 229 -6.91 21.10 5.58
C GLU A 229 -5.53 20.48 5.27
N VAL A 230 -5.51 19.28 4.68
CA VAL A 230 -4.29 18.49 4.46
C VAL A 230 -4.13 18.10 3.00
N THR A 231 -2.93 18.32 2.46
CA THR A 231 -2.55 17.94 1.09
C THR A 231 -1.97 16.54 1.01
N LEU A 232 -2.10 15.88 -0.13
CA LEU A 232 -1.53 14.57 -0.39
C LEU A 232 -0.02 14.54 -0.15
N GLY A 233 0.71 15.56 -0.60
CA GLY A 233 2.16 15.68 -0.43
C GLY A 233 2.61 15.89 1.02
N GLN A 234 1.70 16.25 1.93
CA GLN A 234 1.99 16.32 3.36
C GLN A 234 1.89 14.95 4.04
N VAL A 235 1.08 14.03 3.51
CA VAL A 235 0.93 12.65 4.03
C VAL A 235 1.71 11.61 3.22
N VAL A 236 2.26 12.03 2.07
CA VAL A 236 3.08 11.22 1.16
C VAL A 236 4.34 11.97 0.79
N THR A 237 5.49 11.45 1.22
CA THR A 237 6.80 12.09 0.99
C THR A 237 7.73 11.27 0.10
N SER A 238 7.41 10.00 -0.19
CA SER A 238 8.26 9.15 -1.04
C SER A 238 7.48 8.11 -1.86
N PRO A 239 8.00 7.71 -3.04
CA PRO A 239 7.52 6.54 -3.76
C PRO A 239 7.52 5.28 -2.88
N GLY A 240 6.52 4.43 -3.04
CA GLY A 240 6.31 3.22 -2.24
C GLY A 240 5.38 3.43 -1.04
N HIS A 241 5.10 4.68 -0.64
CA HIS A 241 4.08 4.96 0.38
C HIS A 241 2.72 4.37 -0.02
N ARG A 242 1.98 3.90 0.98
CA ARG A 242 0.63 3.34 0.83
C ARG A 242 -0.35 4.07 1.73
N LEU A 243 -1.55 4.27 1.23
CA LEU A 243 -2.70 4.83 1.95
C LEU A 243 -3.89 3.89 1.77
N VAL A 244 -4.83 3.93 2.71
CA VAL A 244 -6.17 3.35 2.51
C VAL A 244 -7.13 4.49 2.26
N TYR A 245 -8.00 4.30 1.29
CA TYR A 245 -9.14 5.16 1.04
C TYR A 245 -10.41 4.34 1.15
N GLU A 246 -11.30 4.76 2.03
CA GLU A 246 -12.62 4.17 2.22
C GLU A 246 -13.64 5.21 1.79
N ALA A 247 -14.59 4.80 0.96
CA ALA A 247 -15.74 5.60 0.58
C ALA A 247 -16.97 4.71 0.64
N GLU A 248 -17.93 5.10 1.48
CA GLU A 248 -19.05 4.24 1.86
C GLU A 248 -18.58 2.87 2.39
N SER A 249 -18.95 1.79 1.70
CA SER A 249 -18.57 0.41 1.97
C SER A 249 -17.31 -0.02 1.19
N TRP A 250 -16.79 0.83 0.30
CA TRP A 250 -15.75 0.49 -0.66
C TRP A 250 -14.38 0.89 -0.16
N ARG A 251 -13.51 -0.10 0.01
CA ARG A 251 -12.12 0.12 0.43
C ARG A 251 -11.17 0.00 -0.75
N HIS A 252 -10.22 0.93 -0.82
CA HIS A 252 -9.21 1.02 -1.86
C HIS A 252 -7.80 1.10 -1.27
N TRP A 253 -6.88 0.41 -1.91
CA TRP A 253 -5.44 0.59 -1.72
C TRP A 253 -4.93 1.68 -2.65
N ILE A 254 -4.22 2.66 -2.10
CA ILE A 254 -3.50 3.66 -2.88
C ILE A 254 -2.00 3.45 -2.67
N ARG A 255 -1.25 3.27 -3.75
CA ARG A 255 0.21 3.19 -3.74
C ARG A 255 0.81 4.30 -4.58
N ILE A 256 1.83 4.95 -4.05
CA ILE A 256 2.59 5.99 -4.74
C ILE A 256 3.66 5.30 -5.56
N GLU A 257 3.52 5.27 -6.89
CA GLU A 257 4.47 4.57 -7.76
C GLU A 257 5.77 5.36 -7.95
N ARG A 258 5.65 6.68 -8.17
CA ARG A 258 6.79 7.59 -8.39
C ARG A 258 6.38 9.06 -8.40
N LEU A 259 7.39 9.91 -8.29
CA LEU A 259 7.27 11.34 -8.60
C LEU A 259 7.34 11.55 -10.12
N VAL A 260 6.55 12.49 -10.62
CA VAL A 260 6.49 12.89 -12.04
C VAL A 260 6.48 14.41 -12.17
N ALA A 261 6.56 14.92 -13.40
CA ALA A 261 6.34 16.34 -13.64
C ALA A 261 4.93 16.75 -13.19
N VAL A 262 4.80 17.97 -12.66
CA VAL A 262 3.51 18.48 -12.17
C VAL A 262 2.49 18.47 -13.31
N PRO A 263 1.39 17.71 -13.20
CA PRO A 263 0.37 17.69 -14.24
C PRO A 263 -0.47 18.98 -14.19
N GLU A 264 -0.99 19.41 -15.34
CA GLU A 264 -1.90 20.56 -15.43
C GLU A 264 -3.28 20.24 -14.82
N ALA A 265 -3.74 19.00 -14.97
CA ALA A 265 -4.99 18.46 -14.45
C ALA A 265 -4.81 17.00 -14.02
N PRO A 266 -5.66 16.45 -13.13
CA PRO A 266 -5.61 15.03 -12.82
C PRO A 266 -5.91 14.19 -14.07
N GLY A 267 -5.19 13.09 -14.25
CA GLY A 267 -5.33 12.23 -15.43
C GLY A 267 -5.21 10.75 -15.11
N CYS A 268 -5.98 9.93 -15.82
CA CYS A 268 -5.89 8.49 -15.82
C CYS A 268 -4.99 8.01 -16.97
N LEU A 269 -3.98 7.22 -16.62
CA LEU A 269 -3.03 6.62 -17.56
C LEU A 269 -3.49 5.24 -18.05
N GLY A 270 -4.30 4.55 -17.25
CA GLY A 270 -4.79 3.21 -17.53
C GLY A 270 -5.54 2.64 -16.32
N GLY A 271 -6.16 1.49 -16.54
CA GLY A 271 -7.00 0.81 -15.56
C GLY A 271 -7.49 -0.50 -16.15
N GLU A 272 -8.24 -1.22 -15.34
CA GLU A 272 -8.85 -2.49 -15.72
C GLU A 272 -10.16 -2.66 -14.96
N ARG A 273 -11.12 -3.32 -15.63
CA ARG A 273 -12.47 -3.62 -15.15
C ARG A 273 -13.33 -2.40 -14.86
N ALA A 274 -14.64 -2.59 -14.96
CA ALA A 274 -15.61 -1.58 -14.59
C ALA A 274 -15.61 -1.42 -13.07
N ALA A 275 -15.80 -0.19 -12.60
CA ALA A 275 -16.09 0.01 -11.18
C ALA A 275 -17.49 -0.56 -10.88
N PRO A 276 -17.76 -1.05 -9.66
CA PRO A 276 -19.08 -1.59 -9.36
C PRO A 276 -20.16 -0.52 -9.57
N PRO A 277 -21.36 -0.90 -10.04
CA PRO A 277 -22.48 0.03 -10.23
C PRO A 277 -22.84 0.80 -8.95
N ALA A 278 -23.51 1.93 -9.12
CA ALA A 278 -23.98 2.76 -7.99
C ALA A 278 -25.01 2.01 -7.13
N GLU A 279 -25.81 1.16 -7.77
CA GLU A 279 -26.81 0.31 -7.16
C GLU A 279 -26.18 -0.84 -6.32
N CYS A 280 -24.91 -1.15 -6.57
CA CYS A 280 -24.14 -2.03 -5.69
C CYS A 280 -23.59 -1.22 -4.50
N GLU A 281 -24.34 -1.24 -3.39
CA GLU A 281 -23.99 -0.52 -2.15
C GLU A 281 -22.84 -1.16 -1.38
N ASP A 282 -22.50 -2.43 -1.62
CA ASP A 282 -21.42 -3.15 -0.94
C ASP A 282 -20.83 -4.28 -1.79
N GLU A 283 -19.73 -4.89 -1.31
CA GLU A 283 -19.08 -6.02 -1.96
C GLU A 283 -20.05 -7.17 -2.24
N ARG A 284 -20.93 -7.50 -1.29
CA ARG A 284 -21.86 -8.62 -1.41
C ARG A 284 -22.86 -8.40 -2.55
N SER A 285 -23.41 -7.20 -2.67
CA SER A 285 -24.32 -6.85 -3.77
C SER A 285 -23.62 -6.95 -5.12
N TYR A 286 -22.35 -6.60 -5.18
CA TYR A 286 -21.55 -6.73 -6.40
C TYR A 286 -21.20 -8.17 -6.74
N GLU A 287 -20.83 -9.00 -5.76
CA GLU A 287 -20.65 -10.45 -5.95
C GLU A 287 -21.93 -11.11 -6.48
N MET A 288 -23.09 -10.74 -5.93
CA MET A 288 -24.38 -11.23 -6.40
C MET A 288 -24.62 -10.86 -7.87
N LEU A 289 -24.31 -9.62 -8.27
CA LEU A 289 -24.38 -9.20 -9.67
C LEU A 289 -23.42 -10.01 -10.56
N LEU A 290 -22.16 -10.19 -10.13
CA LEU A 290 -21.16 -10.96 -10.88
C LEU A 290 -21.58 -12.43 -11.06
N ASP A 291 -22.18 -13.04 -10.03
CA ASP A 291 -22.70 -14.40 -10.08
C ASP A 291 -23.91 -14.49 -11.02
N ALA A 292 -24.83 -13.53 -10.97
CA ALA A 292 -26.00 -13.48 -11.87
C ALA A 292 -25.59 -13.36 -13.34
N LEU A 293 -24.56 -12.56 -13.63
CA LEU A 293 -24.02 -12.39 -14.99
C LEU A 293 -23.42 -13.67 -15.59
N ARG A 294 -23.16 -14.72 -14.78
CA ARG A 294 -22.69 -16.03 -15.27
C ARG A 294 -23.81 -16.84 -15.94
N ASP A 295 -25.06 -16.62 -15.55
CA ASP A 295 -26.25 -17.24 -16.16
C ASP A 295 -27.39 -16.23 -16.30
N PRO A 296 -27.28 -15.26 -17.23
CA PRO A 296 -28.18 -14.11 -17.31
C PRO A 296 -29.58 -14.46 -17.87
N TYR A 297 -29.84 -15.73 -18.20
CA TYR A 297 -31.12 -16.20 -18.74
C TYR A 297 -31.97 -16.95 -17.71
N ASP A 298 -31.50 -17.08 -16.47
CA ASP A 298 -32.30 -17.54 -15.35
C ASP A 298 -33.21 -16.39 -14.87
N ASP A 299 -34.49 -16.68 -14.62
CA ASP A 299 -35.50 -15.67 -14.29
C ASP A 299 -35.11 -14.85 -13.03
N ASP A 300 -34.52 -15.49 -12.01
CA ASP A 300 -34.10 -14.81 -10.78
C ASP A 300 -32.84 -13.93 -11.03
N ASN A 301 -31.97 -14.33 -11.97
CA ASN A 301 -30.78 -13.57 -12.35
C ASN A 301 -31.11 -12.37 -13.26
N GLU A 302 -32.08 -12.50 -14.16
CA GLU A 302 -32.51 -11.41 -15.04
C GLU A 302 -33.04 -10.22 -14.21
N GLU A 303 -33.92 -10.50 -13.23
CA GLU A 303 -34.44 -9.47 -12.31
C GLU A 303 -33.30 -8.81 -11.52
N LEU A 304 -32.36 -9.60 -10.99
CA LEU A 304 -31.22 -9.09 -10.24
C LEU A 304 -30.27 -8.22 -11.08
N ILE A 305 -30.03 -8.61 -12.35
CA ILE A 305 -29.21 -7.81 -13.28
C ILE A 305 -29.91 -6.50 -13.63
N GLU A 306 -31.23 -6.52 -13.87
CA GLU A 306 -31.99 -5.30 -14.13
C GLU A 306 -31.94 -4.33 -12.95
N GLU A 307 -32.00 -4.83 -11.72
CA GLU A 307 -31.95 -4.03 -10.49
C GLU A 307 -30.55 -3.46 -10.19
N LEU A 308 -29.49 -4.27 -10.32
CA LEU A 308 -28.16 -3.91 -9.85
C LEU A 308 -27.21 -3.40 -10.94
N GLY A 309 -27.45 -3.72 -12.22
CA GLY A 309 -26.44 -3.51 -13.25
C GLY A 309 -26.92 -3.79 -14.66
N ALA A 310 -28.01 -3.16 -15.08
CA ALA A 310 -28.57 -3.36 -16.42
C ALA A 310 -27.54 -2.99 -17.51
N GLY A 311 -27.11 -3.98 -18.30
CA GLY A 311 -26.10 -3.80 -19.35
C GLY A 311 -24.68 -3.60 -18.82
N PHE A 312 -24.42 -3.90 -17.54
CA PHE A 312 -23.10 -3.84 -16.94
C PHE A 312 -22.18 -4.92 -17.53
N ASP A 313 -20.99 -4.49 -17.96
CA ASP A 313 -19.90 -5.38 -18.36
C ASP A 313 -18.76 -5.22 -17.35
N PRO A 314 -18.48 -6.23 -16.50
CA PRO A 314 -17.44 -6.13 -15.46
C PRO A 314 -16.04 -5.93 -16.04
N GLU A 315 -15.79 -6.32 -17.29
CA GLU A 315 -14.48 -6.20 -17.92
C GLU A 315 -14.30 -4.86 -18.65
N TRP A 316 -15.36 -4.04 -18.73
CA TRP A 316 -15.32 -2.79 -19.46
C TRP A 316 -14.50 -1.72 -18.75
N PHE A 317 -13.48 -1.21 -19.44
CA PHE A 317 -12.73 -0.03 -19.02
C PHE A 317 -12.35 0.84 -20.21
N ASP A 318 -12.68 2.12 -20.13
CA ASP A 318 -12.30 3.14 -21.11
C ASP A 318 -11.61 4.32 -20.41
N ARG A 319 -10.34 4.53 -20.75
CA ARG A 319 -9.49 5.57 -20.17
C ARG A 319 -9.98 6.97 -20.54
N GLU A 320 -10.42 7.14 -21.78
CA GLU A 320 -10.91 8.40 -22.31
C GLU A 320 -12.18 8.84 -21.55
N VAL A 321 -13.10 7.90 -21.28
CA VAL A 321 -14.29 8.18 -20.45
C VAL A 321 -13.91 8.61 -19.04
N VAL A 322 -12.95 7.95 -18.40
CA VAL A 322 -12.45 8.37 -17.08
C VAL A 322 -11.84 9.77 -17.13
N ASN A 323 -11.02 10.05 -18.15
CA ASN A 323 -10.41 11.38 -18.31
C ASN A 323 -11.44 12.49 -18.59
N GLU A 324 -12.53 12.19 -19.29
CA GLU A 324 -13.64 13.14 -19.46
C GLU A 324 -14.33 13.48 -18.13
N ARG A 325 -14.45 12.52 -17.21
CA ARG A 325 -14.98 12.76 -15.87
C ARG A 325 -14.00 13.61 -15.04
N LEU A 326 -12.72 13.26 -15.07
CA LEU A 326 -11.67 14.01 -14.37
C LEU A 326 -11.57 15.47 -14.86
N ALA A 327 -11.76 15.72 -16.16
CA ALA A 327 -11.74 17.06 -16.74
C ALA A 327 -12.93 17.94 -16.30
N ARG A 328 -13.97 17.39 -15.65
CA ARG A 328 -15.08 18.18 -15.09
C ARG A 328 -14.77 18.71 -13.68
N LEU A 329 -13.67 18.26 -13.07
CA LEU A 329 -13.23 18.70 -11.75
C LEU A 329 -12.37 19.97 -11.78
N SER A 330 -11.87 20.35 -12.97
CA SER A 330 -10.94 21.47 -13.21
C SER A 330 -11.60 22.81 -13.41
#